data_AF-A0A4R1BNG7-F1
#
_entry.id   AF-A0A4R1BNG7-F1
#
_cell.length_a   1.000
_cell.length_b   1.000
_cell.length_c   1.000
_cell.angle_alpha   90.00
_cell.angle_beta   90.00
_cell.angle_gamma   90.00
#
_symmetry.space_group_name_H-M   'P 1'
#
loop_
_entity.id
_entity.type
_entity.pdbx_description
1 polymer ?
#
loop_
_entity_poly.entity_id
_entity_poly.type
_entity_poly.pdbx_seq_one_letter_code
_entity_poly.pdbx_strand_id
1 'polypeptide(L)'
;MQLLFTQPAQPASASAETHQPGWKRALLLGVLAYEGAGALLGGALLVASPDGSRLRMPVSMLRGAFEDFLIPGIVLLLMGVLNSVAFIAVLKRWRRSWIAAVAALVGLLIWFWIEIAVLLRLHWLHAMWGLPVVLGLYAAVPLIPRDFLRKGQLWCGIISSLLYAVINVIVPYYWEGYHWPSQVISELSAVNAPTRALWSVLAAPYTFLVLAFAWGVVRSAGENRRLRTAGWLLVAYCALGFLWPFAPMHLRTVLAAGGGNFSDTLHLALGAATELLYLLALGFVAAALGWRFRVYSVLTFLLLLVFGFLTFRESPQLARNGATPMIGVWERINIFLFLTWMSVLAVIMLRGVRETVQPHLQAGRLPVSGAR
;
A
#
# COMPACT_ATOMS: atom_id res chain seq x y z
N MET A 1 -36.39 8.82 -39.97
CA MET A 1 -35.55 8.89 -41.18
C MET A 1 -34.28 8.06 -40.88
N GLN A 2 -34.24 6.83 -41.43
CA GLN A 2 -33.14 5.84 -41.53
C GLN A 2 -32.27 5.60 -40.27
N LEU A 3 -32.51 4.58 -39.43
CA LEU A 3 -32.19 3.14 -39.62
C LEU A 3 -30.84 2.90 -40.34
N LEU A 4 -29.76 2.85 -39.56
CA LEU A 4 -28.51 2.19 -39.92
C LEU A 4 -28.28 1.04 -38.93
N PHE A 5 -28.42 -0.18 -39.45
CA PHE A 5 -28.14 -1.43 -38.77
C PHE A 5 -26.67 -1.47 -38.32
N THR A 6 -26.42 -1.29 -37.03
CA THR A 6 -25.16 -1.73 -36.42
C THR A 6 -25.19 -3.25 -36.33
N GLN A 7 -24.24 -3.91 -37.00
CA GLN A 7 -24.05 -5.35 -36.94
C GLN A 7 -24.04 -5.86 -35.48
N PRO A 8 -24.61 -7.03 -35.19
CA PRO A 8 -24.41 -7.66 -33.89
C PRO A 8 -22.91 -7.97 -33.74
N ALA A 9 -22.30 -7.40 -32.72
CA ALA A 9 -20.94 -7.73 -32.32
C ALA A 9 -20.83 -9.25 -32.17
N GLN A 10 -19.83 -9.84 -32.83
CA GLN A 10 -19.49 -11.24 -32.64
C GLN A 10 -19.33 -11.52 -31.14
N PRO A 11 -19.88 -12.64 -30.62
CA PRO A 11 -19.64 -13.01 -29.24
C PRO A 11 -18.13 -13.15 -29.06
N ALA A 12 -17.58 -12.34 -28.15
CA ALA A 12 -16.20 -12.44 -27.73
C ALA A 12 -15.90 -13.92 -27.45
N SER A 13 -14.89 -14.43 -28.14
CA SER A 13 -14.42 -15.79 -28.04
C SER A 13 -14.29 -16.21 -26.58
N ALA A 14 -14.68 -17.47 -26.35
CA ALA A 14 -14.60 -18.21 -25.10
C ALA A 14 -13.51 -17.67 -24.17
N SER A 15 -13.90 -17.39 -22.92
CA SER A 15 -12.99 -17.04 -21.83
C SER A 15 -11.72 -17.86 -21.92
N ALA A 16 -10.63 -17.24 -22.36
CA ALA A 16 -9.33 -17.87 -22.37
C ALA A 16 -9.06 -18.35 -20.95
N GLU A 17 -9.21 -19.65 -20.71
CA GLU A 17 -8.85 -20.26 -19.45
C GLU A 17 -7.39 -19.90 -19.24
N THR A 18 -7.14 -19.05 -18.24
CA THR A 18 -5.81 -18.55 -17.95
C THR A 18 -5.04 -19.70 -17.31
N HIS A 19 -4.48 -20.56 -18.16
CA HIS A 19 -3.74 -21.73 -17.73
C HIS A 19 -2.47 -21.24 -17.00
N GLN A 20 -2.36 -21.51 -15.71
CA GLN A 20 -1.16 -21.18 -14.94
C GLN A 20 0.03 -21.95 -15.54
N PRO A 21 1.15 -21.29 -15.88
CA PRO A 21 2.35 -21.96 -16.34
C PRO A 21 2.83 -23.00 -15.30
N GLY A 22 3.23 -24.19 -15.76
CA GLY A 22 3.61 -25.29 -14.87
C GLY A 22 4.71 -24.92 -13.87
N TRP A 23 5.71 -24.14 -14.30
CA TRP A 23 6.79 -23.67 -13.43
C TRP A 23 6.31 -22.69 -12.36
N LYS A 24 5.34 -21.81 -12.66
CA LYS A 24 4.74 -20.89 -11.67
C LYS A 24 3.98 -21.69 -10.62
N ARG A 25 3.28 -22.74 -11.04
CA ARG A 25 2.59 -23.63 -10.11
C ARG A 25 3.57 -24.39 -9.22
N ALA A 26 4.64 -24.93 -9.79
CA ALA A 26 5.68 -25.62 -9.02
C ALA A 26 6.36 -24.68 -8.01
N LEU A 27 6.72 -23.46 -8.44
CA LEU A 27 7.26 -22.43 -7.56
C LEU A 27 6.30 -22.09 -6.42
N LEU A 28 5.02 -21.85 -6.73
CA LEU A 28 4.00 -21.56 -5.71
C LEU A 28 3.85 -22.70 -4.70
N LEU A 29 3.81 -23.95 -5.17
CA LEU A 29 3.75 -25.12 -4.28
C LEU A 29 5.00 -25.22 -3.40
N GLY A 30 6.18 -25.00 -3.97
CA GLY A 30 7.45 -24.98 -3.22
C GLY A 30 7.45 -23.92 -2.12
N VAL A 31 7.03 -22.69 -2.45
CA VAL A 31 6.91 -21.60 -1.47
C VAL A 31 5.90 -21.94 -0.37
N LEU A 32 4.68 -22.35 -0.72
CA LEU A 32 3.64 -22.67 0.28
C LEU A 32 4.07 -23.82 1.20
N ALA A 33 4.81 -24.81 0.68
CA ALA A 33 5.36 -25.90 1.49
C ALA A 33 6.49 -25.42 2.40
N TYR A 34 7.43 -24.62 1.87
CA TYR A 34 8.56 -24.07 2.62
C TYR A 34 8.09 -23.17 3.77
N GLU A 35 7.24 -22.20 3.46
CA GLU A 35 6.67 -21.28 4.45
C GLU A 35 5.74 -22.00 5.43
N GLY A 36 4.91 -22.94 4.94
CA GLY A 36 4.02 -23.74 5.77
C GLY A 36 4.77 -24.58 6.80
N ALA A 37 5.82 -25.29 6.38
CA ALA A 37 6.65 -26.10 7.27
C ALA A 37 7.42 -25.23 8.28
N GLY A 38 8.02 -24.13 7.81
CA GLY A 38 8.74 -23.19 8.67
C GLY A 38 7.84 -22.56 9.73
N ALA A 39 6.67 -22.08 9.33
CA ALA A 39 5.70 -21.45 10.23
C ALA A 39 5.08 -22.45 11.22
N LEU A 40 4.78 -23.69 10.78
CA LEU A 40 4.31 -24.74 11.69
C LEU A 40 5.37 -25.11 12.74
N LEU A 41 6.62 -25.33 12.31
CA LEU A 41 7.71 -25.70 13.21
C LEU A 41 8.07 -24.55 14.15
N GLY A 42 8.31 -23.36 13.61
CA GLY A 42 8.64 -22.17 14.39
C GLY A 42 7.52 -21.80 15.36
N GLY A 43 6.27 -21.78 14.88
CA GLY A 43 5.09 -21.52 15.70
C GLY A 43 4.94 -22.55 16.83
N ALA A 44 5.06 -23.84 16.54
CA ALA A 44 4.96 -24.89 17.56
C ALA A 44 6.08 -24.80 18.61
N LEU A 45 7.31 -24.46 18.21
CA LEU A 45 8.44 -24.29 19.14
C LEU A 45 8.23 -23.08 20.06
N LEU A 46 7.74 -21.96 19.53
CA LEU A 46 7.42 -20.76 20.32
C LEU A 46 6.22 -20.98 21.25
N VAL A 47 5.18 -21.70 20.81
CA VAL A 47 4.04 -22.04 21.69
C VAL A 47 4.47 -23.00 22.80
N ALA A 48 5.34 -23.97 22.51
CA ALA A 48 5.79 -24.94 23.49
C ALA A 48 6.86 -24.39 24.46
N SER A 49 7.56 -23.32 24.10
CA SER A 49 8.50 -22.61 24.97
C SER A 49 8.41 -21.11 24.70
N PRO A 50 7.37 -20.44 25.25
CA PRO A 50 7.11 -19.01 25.02
C PRO A 50 8.23 -18.09 25.49
N ASP A 51 9.11 -18.55 26.37
CA ASP A 51 10.32 -17.85 26.79
C ASP A 51 11.39 -17.77 25.68
N GLY A 52 11.21 -18.49 24.58
CA GLY A 52 12.08 -18.47 23.40
C GLY A 52 13.37 -19.29 23.52
N SER A 53 13.58 -20.01 24.62
CA SER A 53 14.79 -20.80 24.90
C SER A 53 15.13 -21.82 23.81
N ARG A 54 14.12 -22.51 23.25
CA ARG A 54 14.32 -23.52 22.19
C ARG A 54 14.88 -22.94 20.89
N LEU A 55 14.63 -21.66 20.63
CA LEU A 55 15.12 -20.95 19.45
C LEU A 55 16.24 -19.96 19.78
N ARG A 56 16.70 -19.93 21.05
CA ARG A 56 17.72 -18.99 21.56
C ARG A 56 17.33 -17.53 21.31
N MET A 57 16.05 -17.23 21.48
CA MET A 57 15.47 -15.91 21.27
C MET A 57 15.07 -15.31 22.63
N PRO A 58 15.85 -14.38 23.21
CA PRO A 58 15.49 -13.78 24.49
C PRO A 58 14.29 -12.84 24.33
N VAL A 59 13.31 -12.92 25.25
CA VAL A 59 12.09 -12.09 25.24
C VAL A 59 12.36 -10.59 25.16
N SER A 60 13.51 -10.13 25.68
CA SER A 60 13.94 -8.72 25.59
C SER A 60 14.00 -8.19 24.15
N MET A 61 14.14 -9.05 23.14
CA MET A 61 14.09 -8.63 21.73
C MET A 61 12.73 -8.11 21.29
N LEU A 62 11.64 -8.49 21.98
CA LEU A 62 10.27 -8.04 21.70
C LEU A 62 10.01 -6.61 22.17
N ARG A 63 10.94 -6.00 22.92
CA ARG A 63 10.88 -4.59 23.37
C ARG A 63 9.57 -4.22 24.09
N GLY A 64 8.97 -5.18 24.80
CA GLY A 64 7.71 -4.99 25.52
C GLY A 64 6.46 -4.97 24.63
N ALA A 65 6.57 -5.24 23.33
CA ALA A 65 5.40 -5.38 22.44
C ALA A 65 4.54 -6.60 22.80
N PHE A 66 5.18 -7.66 23.33
CA PHE A 66 4.54 -8.84 23.89
C PHE A 66 5.28 -9.23 25.18
N GLU A 67 4.55 -9.86 26.11
CA GLU A 67 5.12 -10.38 27.35
C GLU A 67 6.07 -11.57 27.10
N ASP A 68 5.75 -12.40 26.09
CA ASP A 68 6.53 -13.56 25.67
C ASP A 68 6.24 -13.89 24.18
N PHE A 69 6.73 -15.03 23.69
CA PHE A 69 6.50 -15.47 22.31
C PHE A 69 5.23 -16.30 22.10
N LEU A 70 4.33 -16.44 23.09
CA LEU A 70 3.12 -17.25 22.93
C LEU A 70 2.23 -16.71 21.82
N ILE A 71 1.90 -15.41 21.85
CA ILE A 71 1.05 -14.77 20.83
C ILE A 71 1.73 -14.83 19.44
N PRO A 72 3.01 -14.41 19.28
CA PRO A 72 3.75 -14.61 18.04
C PRO A 72 3.72 -16.06 17.54
N GLY A 73 3.94 -17.03 18.43
CA GLY A 73 3.93 -18.45 18.11
C GLY A 73 2.57 -18.95 17.62
N ILE A 74 1.48 -18.54 18.25
CA ILE A 74 0.11 -18.87 17.82
C ILE A 74 -0.17 -18.29 16.43
N VAL A 75 0.16 -17.01 16.20
CA VAL A 75 -0.06 -16.37 14.90
C VAL A 75 0.72 -17.10 13.82
N LEU A 76 1.99 -17.41 14.07
CA LEU A 76 2.84 -18.12 13.13
C LEU A 76 2.32 -19.55 12.86
N LEU A 77 1.89 -20.28 13.91
CA LEU A 77 1.31 -21.62 13.77
C LEU A 77 0.04 -21.60 12.92
N LEU A 78 -0.86 -20.63 13.14
CA LEU A 78 -2.08 -20.45 12.34
C LEU A 78 -1.75 -20.12 10.88
N MET A 79 -0.73 -19.28 10.63
CA MET A 79 -0.25 -19.02 9.27
C MET A 79 0.33 -20.29 8.62
N GLY A 80 1.00 -21.16 9.39
CA GLY A 80 1.49 -22.46 8.91
C GLY A 80 0.36 -23.41 8.50
N VAL A 81 -0.72 -23.47 9.28
CA VAL A 81 -1.94 -24.22 8.93
C VAL A 81 -2.56 -23.66 7.65
N LEU A 82 -2.71 -22.34 7.55
CA LEU A 82 -3.28 -21.69 6.38
C LEU A 82 -2.45 -21.94 5.11
N ASN A 83 -1.11 -21.93 5.21
CA ASN A 83 -0.21 -22.27 4.10
C ASN A 83 -0.35 -23.74 3.67
N SER A 84 -0.55 -24.66 4.61
CA SER A 84 -0.78 -26.07 4.31
C SER A 84 -2.13 -26.29 3.60
N VAL A 85 -3.19 -25.60 4.03
CA VAL A 85 -4.48 -25.60 3.33
C VAL A 85 -4.33 -25.03 1.92
N ALA A 86 -3.61 -23.91 1.78
CA ALA A 86 -3.34 -23.30 0.48
C ALA A 86 -2.55 -24.24 -0.45
N PHE A 87 -1.52 -24.92 0.08
CA PHE A 87 -0.73 -25.91 -0.65
C PHE A 87 -1.63 -27.02 -1.20
N ILE A 88 -2.47 -27.62 -0.34
CA ILE A 88 -3.41 -28.68 -0.73
C ILE A 88 -4.38 -28.16 -1.80
N ALA A 89 -4.94 -26.96 -1.61
CA ALA A 89 -5.89 -26.37 -2.56
C ALA A 89 -5.26 -26.14 -3.95
N VAL A 90 -4.02 -25.65 -4.01
CA VAL A 90 -3.27 -25.45 -5.27
C VAL A 90 -2.86 -26.80 -5.87
N LEU A 91 -2.45 -27.76 -5.06
CA LEU A 91 -2.04 -29.11 -5.48
C LEU A 91 -3.22 -29.89 -6.09
N LYS A 92 -4.39 -29.81 -5.46
CA LYS A 92 -5.65 -30.43 -5.93
C LYS A 92 -6.40 -29.60 -6.97
N ARG A 93 -5.85 -28.45 -7.39
CA ARG A 93 -6.42 -27.55 -8.40
C ARG A 93 -7.85 -27.10 -8.10
N TRP A 94 -8.14 -26.79 -6.84
CA TRP A 94 -9.45 -26.25 -6.49
C TRP A 94 -9.70 -24.92 -7.20
N ARG A 95 -10.93 -24.71 -7.69
CA ARG A 95 -11.32 -23.52 -8.48
C ARG A 95 -11.03 -22.18 -7.78
N ARG A 96 -11.05 -22.17 -6.44
CA ARG A 96 -10.82 -20.98 -5.59
C ARG A 96 -9.53 -21.08 -4.79
N SER A 97 -8.58 -21.92 -5.20
CA SER A 97 -7.28 -22.09 -4.53
C SER A 97 -6.52 -20.77 -4.34
N TRP A 98 -6.70 -19.82 -5.25
CA TRP A 98 -6.12 -18.48 -5.16
C TRP A 98 -6.50 -17.73 -3.87
N ILE A 99 -7.70 -17.96 -3.30
CA ILE A 99 -8.12 -17.26 -2.07
C ILE A 99 -7.23 -17.67 -0.91
N ALA A 100 -7.06 -18.99 -0.71
CA ALA A 100 -6.21 -19.52 0.34
C ALA A 100 -4.73 -19.15 0.11
N ALA A 101 -4.24 -19.27 -1.13
CA ALA A 101 -2.86 -18.92 -1.46
C ALA A 101 -2.55 -17.43 -1.23
N VAL A 102 -3.41 -16.52 -1.69
CA VAL A 102 -3.22 -15.09 -1.47
C VAL A 102 -3.36 -14.74 0.01
N ALA A 103 -4.35 -15.29 0.72
CA ALA A 103 -4.53 -15.06 2.15
C ALA A 103 -3.31 -15.52 2.97
N ALA A 104 -2.78 -16.71 2.66
CA ALA A 104 -1.60 -17.27 3.31
C ALA A 104 -0.36 -16.38 3.11
N LEU A 105 -0.08 -16.02 1.86
CA LEU A 105 1.13 -15.27 1.50
C LEU A 105 1.06 -13.79 1.92
N VAL A 106 -0.10 -13.13 1.76
CA VAL A 106 -0.30 -11.77 2.26
C VAL A 106 -0.27 -11.75 3.80
N GLY A 107 -0.84 -12.76 4.45
CA GLY A 107 -0.79 -12.92 5.91
C GLY A 107 0.64 -13.01 6.43
N LEU A 108 1.48 -13.86 5.82
CA LEU A 108 2.90 -13.95 6.17
C LEU A 108 3.66 -12.66 5.87
N LEU A 109 3.37 -12.00 4.74
CA LEU A 109 4.01 -10.72 4.41
C LEU A 109 3.70 -9.64 5.48
N ILE A 110 2.45 -9.57 5.92
CA ILE A 110 2.02 -8.67 7.01
C ILE A 110 2.71 -9.07 8.31
N TRP A 111 2.76 -10.36 8.63
CA TRP A 111 3.38 -10.87 9.84
C TRP A 111 4.88 -10.54 9.91
N PHE A 112 5.64 -10.79 8.85
CA PHE A 112 7.05 -10.41 8.78
C PHE A 112 7.26 -8.90 8.89
N TRP A 113 6.37 -8.09 8.31
CA TRP A 113 6.43 -6.65 8.48
C TRP A 113 6.18 -6.22 9.94
N ILE A 114 5.24 -6.86 10.64
CA ILE A 114 4.99 -6.65 12.08
C ILE A 114 6.23 -7.05 12.89
N GLU A 115 6.85 -8.19 12.61
CA GLU A 115 8.09 -8.62 13.27
C GLU A 115 9.21 -7.59 13.11
N ILE A 116 9.44 -7.10 11.89
CA ILE A 116 10.44 -6.06 11.63
C ILE A 116 10.11 -4.77 12.42
N ALA A 117 8.82 -4.42 12.53
CA ALA A 117 8.38 -3.25 13.29
C ALA A 117 8.60 -3.40 14.80
N VAL A 118 8.34 -4.59 15.36
CA VAL A 118 8.58 -4.91 16.77
C VAL A 118 10.08 -4.93 17.08
N LEU A 119 10.89 -5.54 16.21
CA LEU A 119 12.34 -5.66 16.41
C LEU A 119 13.09 -4.36 16.12
N LEU A 120 12.51 -3.49 15.29
CA LEU A 120 13.13 -2.30 14.69
C LEU A 120 14.46 -2.62 14.00
N ARG A 121 14.60 -3.84 13.47
CA ARG A 121 15.81 -4.33 12.83
C ARG A 121 15.47 -5.26 11.66
N LEU A 122 16.14 -5.04 10.54
CA LEU A 122 16.10 -5.95 9.41
C LEU A 122 17.18 -7.02 9.58
N HIS A 123 16.81 -8.17 10.13
CA HIS A 123 17.65 -9.36 10.16
C HIS A 123 17.64 -10.12 8.81
N TRP A 124 18.72 -10.82 8.47
CA TRP A 124 18.82 -11.59 7.21
C TRP A 124 17.75 -12.68 7.09
N LEU A 125 17.26 -13.20 8.22
CA LEU A 125 16.13 -14.15 8.25
C LEU A 125 14.88 -13.57 7.60
N HIS A 126 14.60 -12.26 7.72
CA HIS A 126 13.47 -11.66 7.02
C HIS A 126 13.64 -11.69 5.50
N ALA A 127 14.87 -11.67 4.98
CA ALA A 127 15.11 -11.86 3.56
C ALA A 127 14.93 -13.34 3.17
N MET A 128 15.45 -14.27 3.98
CA MET A 128 15.31 -15.70 3.75
C MET A 128 13.84 -16.16 3.69
N TRP A 129 12.99 -15.66 4.59
CA TRP A 129 11.56 -15.99 4.63
C TRP A 129 10.68 -15.05 3.80
N GLY A 130 11.03 -13.76 3.72
CA GLY A 130 10.24 -12.77 2.99
C GLY A 130 10.34 -12.87 1.46
N LEU A 131 11.53 -13.18 0.92
CA LEU A 131 11.71 -13.28 -0.54
C LEU A 131 10.89 -14.42 -1.16
N PRO A 132 10.85 -15.65 -0.60
CA PRO A 132 9.94 -16.70 -1.06
C PRO A 132 8.47 -16.25 -1.07
N VAL A 133 7.99 -15.54 -0.04
CA VAL A 133 6.60 -15.04 -0.01
C VAL A 133 6.32 -14.10 -1.19
N VAL A 134 7.24 -13.17 -1.50
CA VAL A 134 7.10 -12.27 -2.66
C VAL A 134 7.08 -13.07 -3.98
N LEU A 135 7.96 -14.06 -4.13
CA LEU A 135 7.98 -14.94 -5.29
C LEU A 135 6.69 -15.77 -5.41
N GLY A 136 6.16 -16.24 -4.29
CA GLY A 136 4.88 -16.93 -4.20
C GLY A 136 3.72 -16.05 -4.66
N LEU A 137 3.66 -14.79 -4.20
CA LEU A 137 2.63 -13.83 -4.62
C LEU A 137 2.69 -13.59 -6.13
N TYR A 138 3.89 -13.41 -6.67
CA TYR A 138 4.10 -13.30 -8.12
C TYR A 138 3.64 -14.57 -8.88
N ALA A 139 3.97 -15.75 -8.37
CA ALA A 139 3.59 -17.03 -8.94
C ALA A 139 2.07 -17.30 -8.86
N ALA A 140 1.39 -16.72 -7.87
CA ALA A 140 -0.06 -16.81 -7.66
C ALA A 140 -0.87 -15.89 -8.58
N VAL A 141 -0.29 -14.82 -9.14
CA VAL A 141 -1.00 -13.84 -9.98
C VAL A 141 -1.89 -14.48 -11.07
N PRO A 142 -1.45 -15.50 -11.85
CA PRO A 142 -2.28 -16.11 -12.88
C PRO A 142 -3.51 -16.85 -12.34
N LEU A 143 -3.52 -17.24 -11.06
CA LEU A 143 -4.67 -17.90 -10.42
C LEU A 143 -5.77 -16.91 -10.01
N ILE A 144 -5.43 -15.62 -9.89
CA ILE A 144 -6.35 -14.59 -9.42
C ILE A 144 -7.18 -14.09 -10.60
N PRO A 145 -8.53 -14.13 -10.54
CA PRO A 145 -9.33 -13.57 -11.61
C PRO A 145 -9.08 -12.06 -11.74
N ARG A 146 -8.99 -11.58 -12.98
CA ARG A 146 -8.57 -10.20 -13.30
C ARG A 146 -9.37 -9.13 -12.56
N ASP A 147 -10.67 -9.34 -12.37
CA ASP A 147 -11.53 -8.40 -11.63
C ASP A 147 -11.19 -8.32 -10.15
N PHE A 148 -10.84 -9.45 -9.51
CA PHE A 148 -10.41 -9.46 -8.12
C PHE A 148 -9.04 -8.79 -7.98
N LEU A 149 -8.10 -9.06 -8.91
CA LEU A 149 -6.80 -8.40 -8.92
C LEU A 149 -6.95 -6.88 -9.06
N ARG A 150 -7.79 -6.41 -9.99
CA ARG A 150 -8.09 -4.99 -10.21
C ARG A 150 -8.74 -4.36 -8.98
N LYS A 151 -9.73 -5.02 -8.36
CA LYS A 151 -10.35 -4.53 -7.11
C LYS A 151 -9.33 -4.45 -5.97
N GLY A 152 -8.49 -5.47 -5.81
CA GLY A 152 -7.41 -5.47 -4.81
C GLY A 152 -6.47 -4.29 -4.99
N GLN A 153 -6.01 -4.05 -6.23
CA GLN A 153 -5.21 -2.88 -6.58
C GLN A 153 -5.90 -1.57 -6.19
N LEU A 154 -7.19 -1.41 -6.49
CA LEU A 154 -7.93 -0.20 -6.13
C LEU A 154 -8.10 -0.04 -4.60
N TRP A 155 -8.35 -1.13 -3.87
CA TRP A 155 -8.41 -1.12 -2.40
C TRP A 155 -7.10 -0.67 -1.77
N CYS A 156 -5.95 -0.92 -2.40
CA CYS A 156 -4.66 -0.44 -1.90
C CYS A 156 -4.62 1.08 -1.70
N GLY A 157 -5.41 1.88 -2.44
CA GLY A 157 -5.45 3.34 -2.25
C GLY A 157 -6.13 3.76 -0.94
N ILE A 158 -7.12 2.98 -0.49
CA ILE A 158 -7.78 3.19 0.82
C ILE A 158 -6.85 2.70 1.92
N ILE A 159 -6.27 1.51 1.75
CA ILE A 159 -5.38 0.90 2.75
C ILE A 159 -4.11 1.74 2.94
N SER A 160 -3.49 2.26 1.87
CA SER A 160 -2.32 3.13 1.97
C SER A 160 -2.64 4.41 2.72
N SER A 161 -3.82 5.00 2.48
CA SER A 161 -4.26 6.22 3.15
C SER A 161 -4.49 6.02 4.64
N LEU A 162 -5.15 4.92 5.01
CA LEU A 162 -5.34 4.54 6.41
C LEU A 162 -4.01 4.23 7.09
N LEU A 163 -3.11 3.50 6.42
CA LEU A 163 -1.78 3.19 6.94
C LEU A 163 -1.00 4.49 7.24
N TYR A 164 -0.96 5.43 6.31
CA TYR A 164 -0.24 6.70 6.51
C TYR A 164 -0.84 7.53 7.65
N ALA A 165 -2.18 7.54 7.77
CA ALA A 165 -2.87 8.16 8.90
C ALA A 165 -2.47 7.52 10.25
N VAL A 166 -2.44 6.19 10.31
CA VAL A 166 -2.04 5.43 11.51
C VAL A 166 -0.57 5.68 11.86
N ILE A 167 0.33 5.70 10.88
CA ILE A 167 1.76 6.05 11.08
C ILE A 167 1.86 7.43 11.73
N ASN A 168 1.07 8.39 11.26
CA ASN A 168 1.07 9.72 11.82
C ASN A 168 0.64 9.73 13.28
N VAL A 169 -0.23 8.82 13.75
CA VAL A 169 -0.61 8.71 15.17
C VAL A 169 0.44 7.97 15.99
N ILE A 170 0.91 6.82 15.49
CA ILE A 170 1.80 5.92 16.22
C ILE A 170 3.20 6.52 16.37
N VAL A 171 3.81 7.00 15.28
CA VAL A 171 5.23 7.37 15.32
C VAL A 171 5.53 8.53 16.27
N PRO A 172 4.77 9.64 16.26
CA PRO A 172 4.98 10.74 17.22
C PRO A 172 4.81 10.35 18.68
N TYR A 173 3.96 9.35 18.97
CA TYR A 173 3.77 8.87 20.35
C TYR A 173 5.07 8.36 20.97
N TYR A 174 6.01 7.86 20.16
CA TYR A 174 7.31 7.36 20.60
C TYR A 174 8.41 8.43 20.66
N TRP A 175 8.08 9.72 20.52
CA TRP A 175 9.01 10.82 20.70
C TRP A 175 8.43 11.89 21.62
N GLU A 176 8.80 11.85 22.91
CA GLU A 176 8.30 12.77 23.94
C GLU A 176 8.54 14.26 23.60
N GLY A 177 9.66 14.58 22.96
CA GLY A 177 10.00 15.93 22.52
C GLY A 177 9.32 16.38 21.23
N TYR A 178 8.43 15.56 20.65
CA TYR A 178 7.75 15.89 19.41
C TYR A 178 6.46 16.68 19.64
N HIS A 179 6.42 17.91 19.14
CA HIS A 179 5.28 18.81 19.23
C HIS A 179 4.55 18.89 17.89
N TRP A 180 3.43 18.19 17.81
CA TRP A 180 2.60 18.07 16.60
C TRP A 180 2.25 19.39 15.89
N PRO A 181 1.88 20.49 16.58
CA PRO A 181 1.54 21.71 15.89
C PRO A 181 2.75 22.39 15.26
N SER A 182 3.90 22.29 15.93
CA SER A 182 5.09 23.07 15.60
C SER A 182 6.18 22.31 14.86
N GLN A 183 6.00 21.00 14.66
CA GLN A 183 6.94 20.15 13.98
C GLN A 183 6.32 19.46 12.78
N VAL A 184 7.11 19.43 11.71
CA VAL A 184 6.74 18.75 10.47
C VAL A 184 6.87 17.25 10.63
N ILE A 185 6.15 16.50 9.82
CA ILE A 185 6.17 15.04 9.78
C ILE A 185 7.55 14.54 9.36
N SER A 186 8.21 15.26 8.45
CA SER A 186 9.55 14.90 7.98
C SER A 186 10.59 14.83 9.11
N GLU A 187 10.42 15.59 10.20
CA GLU A 187 11.28 15.50 11.40
C GLU A 187 11.20 14.12 12.08
N LEU A 188 10.06 13.41 12.03
CA LEU A 188 9.91 12.06 12.58
C LEU A 188 10.82 11.03 11.90
N SER A 189 11.25 11.36 10.68
CA SER A 189 12.12 10.53 9.82
C SER A 189 13.52 11.14 9.63
N ALA A 190 13.79 12.27 10.28
CA ALA A 190 15.04 13.00 10.12
C ALA A 190 16.26 12.20 10.62
N VAL A 191 17.44 12.60 10.13
CA VAL A 191 18.72 12.06 10.60
C VAL A 191 18.81 12.23 12.13
N ASN A 192 19.12 11.13 12.82
CA ASN A 192 19.19 11.03 14.29
C ASN A 192 17.87 11.25 15.05
N ALA A 193 16.72 11.36 14.37
CA ALA A 193 15.43 11.33 15.06
C ALA A 193 15.23 9.96 15.73
N PRO A 194 14.76 9.90 17.00
CA PRO A 194 14.58 8.65 17.74
C PRO A 194 13.57 7.72 17.05
N THR A 195 12.62 8.30 16.32
CA THR A 195 11.55 7.62 15.59
C THR A 195 11.91 7.19 14.18
N ARG A 196 13.10 7.54 13.66
CA ARG A 196 13.45 7.32 12.24
C ARG A 196 13.32 5.86 11.82
N ALA A 197 13.82 4.94 12.65
CA ALA A 197 13.74 3.51 12.35
C ALA A 197 12.29 3.02 12.29
N LEU A 198 11.47 3.40 13.26
CA LEU A 198 10.05 3.07 13.30
C LEU A 198 9.30 3.65 12.09
N TRP A 199 9.53 4.92 11.77
CA TRP A 199 8.97 5.55 10.57
C TRP A 199 9.33 4.77 9.31
N SER A 200 10.62 4.44 9.14
CA SER A 200 11.12 3.79 7.93
C SER A 200 10.51 2.41 7.73
N VAL A 201 10.35 1.64 8.81
CA VAL A 201 9.70 0.33 8.76
C VAL A 201 8.21 0.47 8.47
N LEU A 202 7.50 1.34 9.20
CA LEU A 202 6.05 1.43 9.05
C LEU A 202 5.63 2.05 7.70
N ALA A 203 6.43 2.98 7.17
CA ALA A 203 6.18 3.61 5.87
C ALA A 203 6.57 2.71 4.68
N ALA A 204 7.36 1.66 4.87
CA ALA A 204 7.82 0.81 3.76
C ALA A 204 6.68 0.24 2.89
N PRO A 205 5.58 -0.32 3.45
CA PRO A 205 4.47 -0.83 2.65
C PRO A 205 3.68 0.25 1.92
N TYR A 206 3.70 1.51 2.40
CA TYR A 206 2.92 2.60 1.83
C TYR A 206 3.22 2.78 0.34
N THR A 207 4.51 2.84 -0.02
CA THR A 207 4.94 2.99 -1.42
C THR A 207 4.41 1.85 -2.29
N PHE A 208 4.50 0.59 -1.83
CA PHE A 208 3.99 -0.55 -2.61
C PHE A 208 2.47 -0.53 -2.77
N LEU A 209 1.73 -0.12 -1.74
CA LEU A 209 0.27 0.02 -1.80
C LEU A 209 -0.16 1.14 -2.76
N VAL A 210 0.49 2.30 -2.71
CA VAL A 210 0.21 3.40 -3.64
C VAL A 210 0.56 3.00 -5.07
N LEU A 211 1.65 2.26 -5.30
CA LEU A 211 2.02 1.76 -6.63
C LEU A 211 0.95 0.81 -7.17
N ALA A 212 0.49 -0.14 -6.34
CA ALA A 212 -0.57 -1.06 -6.70
C ALA A 212 -1.86 -0.31 -7.05
N PHE A 213 -2.21 0.72 -6.28
CA PHE A 213 -3.34 1.62 -6.55
C PHE A 213 -3.20 2.35 -7.87
N ALA A 214 -2.08 3.04 -8.10
CA ALA A 214 -1.81 3.79 -9.32
C ALA A 214 -1.89 2.87 -10.56
N TRP A 215 -1.33 1.67 -10.47
CA TRP A 215 -1.45 0.66 -11.53
C TRP A 215 -2.89 0.18 -11.74
N GLY A 216 -3.67 0.06 -10.67
CA GLY A 216 -5.11 -0.20 -10.72
C GLY A 216 -5.88 0.90 -11.46
N VAL A 217 -5.52 2.17 -11.26
CA VAL A 217 -6.09 3.32 -11.99
C VAL A 217 -5.73 3.24 -13.48
N VAL A 218 -4.47 3.01 -13.83
CA VAL A 218 -4.04 2.84 -15.23
C VAL A 218 -4.83 1.73 -15.93
N ARG A 219 -4.97 0.56 -15.29
CA ARG A 219 -5.74 -0.58 -15.82
C ARG A 219 -7.24 -0.31 -15.92
N SER A 220 -7.77 0.56 -15.07
CA SER A 220 -9.20 0.90 -15.05
C SER A 220 -9.55 2.02 -16.03
N ALA A 221 -8.55 2.67 -16.65
CA ALA A 221 -8.77 3.83 -17.48
C ALA A 221 -9.57 3.55 -18.77
N GLY A 222 -9.60 2.30 -19.28
CA GLY A 222 -10.26 1.99 -20.55
C GLY A 222 -9.77 2.94 -21.66
N GLU A 223 -10.67 3.52 -22.45
CA GLU A 223 -10.35 4.51 -23.48
C GLU A 223 -10.14 5.94 -22.96
N ASN A 224 -10.38 6.19 -21.66
CA ASN A 224 -10.27 7.52 -21.06
C ASN A 224 -8.79 7.94 -20.94
N ARG A 225 -8.31 8.67 -21.94
CA ARG A 225 -6.92 9.16 -22.00
C ARG A 225 -6.52 10.00 -20.78
N ARG A 226 -7.43 10.83 -20.26
CA ARG A 226 -7.17 11.69 -19.09
C ARG A 226 -6.93 10.86 -17.83
N LEU A 227 -7.80 9.87 -17.59
CA LEU A 227 -7.64 8.95 -16.46
C LEU A 227 -6.37 8.10 -16.59
N ARG A 228 -6.01 7.70 -17.82
CA ARG A 228 -4.77 6.97 -18.08
C ARG A 228 -3.53 7.82 -17.77
N THR A 229 -3.51 9.07 -18.21
CA THR A 229 -2.44 10.02 -17.88
C THR A 229 -2.35 10.24 -16.37
N ALA A 230 -3.47 10.43 -15.68
CA ALA A 230 -3.48 10.54 -14.23
C ALA A 230 -2.88 9.31 -13.54
N GLY A 231 -3.25 8.10 -13.99
CA GLY A 231 -2.69 6.86 -13.46
C GLY A 231 -1.16 6.81 -13.61
N TRP A 232 -0.62 7.21 -14.76
CA TRP A 232 0.84 7.27 -14.96
C TRP A 232 1.54 8.35 -14.12
N LEU A 233 0.89 9.50 -13.92
CA LEU A 233 1.39 10.52 -12.98
C LEU A 233 1.44 9.99 -11.54
N LEU A 234 0.44 9.22 -11.11
CA LEU A 234 0.45 8.55 -9.80
C LEU A 234 1.52 7.46 -9.72
N VAL A 235 1.80 6.73 -10.81
CA VAL A 235 2.92 5.78 -10.86
C VAL A 235 4.26 6.52 -10.71
N ALA A 236 4.44 7.65 -11.41
CA ALA A 236 5.64 8.49 -11.29
C ALA A 236 5.80 9.06 -9.87
N TYR A 237 4.72 9.58 -9.28
CA TYR A 237 4.67 10.03 -7.88
C TYR A 237 5.16 8.92 -6.95
N CYS A 238 4.65 7.71 -7.14
CA CYS A 238 5.03 6.58 -6.32
C CYS A 238 6.47 6.10 -6.55
N ALA A 239 6.99 6.21 -7.77
CA ALA A 239 8.37 5.86 -8.08
C ALA A 239 9.37 6.74 -7.31
N LEU A 240 9.06 8.03 -7.12
CA LEU A 240 9.83 8.91 -6.23
C LEU A 240 9.79 8.45 -4.76
N GLY A 241 8.75 7.70 -4.37
CA GLY A 241 8.62 7.01 -3.08
C GLY A 241 9.87 6.22 -2.67
N PHE A 242 10.53 5.58 -3.64
CA PHE A 242 11.73 4.77 -3.39
C PHE A 242 13.00 5.59 -3.15
N LEU A 243 12.96 6.90 -3.40
CA LEU A 243 14.10 7.80 -3.20
C LEU A 243 14.13 8.42 -1.79
N TRP A 244 12.99 8.47 -1.08
CA TRP A 244 12.90 9.04 0.27
C TRP A 244 13.86 8.44 1.31
N PRO A 245 14.17 7.12 1.33
CA PRO A 245 15.18 6.57 2.24
C PRO A 245 16.57 7.20 2.10
N PHE A 246 16.88 7.77 0.93
CA PHE A 246 18.16 8.41 0.62
C PHE A 246 18.11 9.94 0.77
N ALA A 247 16.96 10.49 1.15
CA ALA A 247 16.74 11.92 1.34
C ALA A 247 16.17 12.27 2.74
N PRO A 248 16.67 11.71 3.86
CA PRO A 248 16.28 12.19 5.17
C PRO A 248 16.78 13.62 5.36
N MET A 249 15.93 14.52 5.84
CA MET A 249 16.38 15.83 6.29
C MET A 249 17.10 15.71 7.64
N HIS A 250 17.87 16.73 8.02
CA HIS A 250 18.40 16.89 9.36
C HIS A 250 17.39 17.58 10.28
N LEU A 251 17.54 17.36 11.58
CA LEU A 251 16.77 18.07 12.58
C LEU A 251 17.06 19.58 12.53
N ARG A 252 16.05 20.39 12.86
CA ARG A 252 16.10 21.87 12.83
C ARG A 252 17.30 22.47 13.58
N THR A 253 17.73 21.86 14.68
CA THR A 253 18.90 22.29 15.45
C THR A 253 20.20 22.15 14.68
N VAL A 254 20.33 21.08 13.89
CA VAL A 254 21.49 20.83 13.03
C VAL A 254 21.46 21.74 11.81
N LEU A 255 20.28 21.95 11.21
CA LEU A 255 20.10 22.88 10.09
C LEU A 255 20.51 24.31 10.47
N ALA A 256 20.07 24.78 11.64
CA ALA A 256 20.40 26.12 12.13
C ALA A 256 21.90 26.31 12.40
N ALA A 257 22.60 25.24 12.76
CA ALA A 257 24.05 25.22 12.94
C ALA A 257 24.84 25.13 11.61
N GLY A 258 24.17 25.13 10.46
CA GLY A 258 24.79 25.00 9.14
C GLY A 258 25.16 23.55 8.77
N GLY A 259 24.66 22.54 9.49
CA GLY A 259 24.96 21.13 9.27
C GLY A 259 24.14 20.46 8.15
N GLY A 260 23.35 21.22 7.39
CA GLY A 260 22.60 20.70 6.25
C GLY A 260 23.53 20.23 5.12
N ASN A 261 23.10 19.23 4.36
CA ASN A 261 23.87 18.66 3.26
C ASN A 261 23.00 18.32 2.04
N PHE A 262 23.56 17.58 1.08
CA PHE A 262 22.85 17.19 -0.15
C PHE A 262 21.53 16.45 0.12
N SER A 263 21.43 15.68 1.20
CA SER A 263 20.21 14.97 1.59
C SER A 263 19.06 15.93 1.87
N ASP A 264 19.31 17.08 2.49
CA ASP A 264 18.30 18.11 2.75
C ASP A 264 17.81 18.78 1.46
N THR A 265 18.75 19.07 0.55
CA THR A 265 18.41 19.59 -0.79
C THR A 265 17.57 18.59 -1.57
N LEU A 266 17.95 17.31 -1.52
CA LEU A 266 17.20 16.23 -2.16
C LEU A 266 15.82 16.06 -1.52
N HIS A 267 15.69 16.19 -0.20
CA HIS A 267 14.42 16.14 0.53
C HIS A 267 13.45 17.22 0.02
N LEU A 268 13.92 18.46 -0.09
CA LEU A 268 13.14 19.58 -0.62
C LEU A 268 12.76 19.37 -2.10
N ALA A 269 13.71 18.94 -2.93
CA ALA A 269 13.46 18.68 -4.34
C ALA A 269 12.44 17.54 -4.56
N LEU A 270 12.55 16.45 -3.79
CA LEU A 270 11.59 15.35 -3.81
C LEU A 270 10.21 15.80 -3.33
N GLY A 271 10.13 16.61 -2.28
CA GLY A 271 8.88 17.22 -1.82
C GLY A 271 8.20 18.03 -2.93
N ALA A 272 8.94 18.94 -3.58
CA ALA A 272 8.40 19.74 -4.68
C ALA A 272 7.96 18.90 -5.89
N ALA A 273 8.76 17.90 -6.28
CA ALA A 273 8.45 17.02 -7.40
C ALA A 273 7.22 16.13 -7.13
N THR A 274 7.11 15.58 -5.91
CA THR A 274 5.95 14.79 -5.50
C THR A 274 4.68 15.62 -5.43
N GLU A 275 4.75 16.84 -4.88
CA GLU A 275 3.65 17.82 -4.85
C GLU A 275 3.12 18.09 -6.27
N LEU A 276 4.02 18.46 -7.20
CA LEU A 276 3.66 18.76 -8.57
C LEU A 276 2.98 17.56 -9.28
N LEU A 277 3.55 16.36 -9.14
CA LEU A 277 3.04 15.16 -9.80
C LEU A 277 1.61 14.83 -9.34
N TYR A 278 1.35 14.90 -8.04
CA TYR A 278 0.01 14.58 -7.56
C TYR A 278 -0.99 15.69 -7.88
N LEU A 279 -0.60 16.97 -7.86
CA LEU A 279 -1.48 18.09 -8.25
C LEU A 279 -1.89 17.97 -9.73
N LEU A 280 -0.95 17.60 -10.60
CA LEU A 280 -1.24 17.31 -12.00
C LEU A 280 -2.17 16.10 -12.13
N ALA A 281 -1.90 15.00 -11.40
CA ALA A 281 -2.76 13.82 -11.41
C ALA A 281 -4.20 14.18 -10.99
N LEU A 282 -4.34 14.96 -9.92
CA LEU A 282 -5.62 15.44 -9.40
C LEU A 282 -6.37 16.23 -10.49
N GLY A 283 -5.71 17.15 -11.19
CA GLY A 283 -6.31 17.91 -12.29
C GLY A 283 -6.80 17.00 -13.44
N PHE A 284 -6.00 16.02 -13.84
CA PHE A 284 -6.39 15.07 -14.89
C PHE A 284 -7.58 14.19 -14.48
N VAL A 285 -7.63 13.70 -13.23
CA VAL A 285 -8.78 12.92 -12.74
C VAL A 285 -10.03 13.81 -12.66
N ALA A 286 -9.90 15.05 -12.19
CA ALA A 286 -11.01 16.02 -12.15
C ALA A 286 -11.61 16.27 -13.54
N ALA A 287 -10.76 16.31 -14.58
CA ALA A 287 -11.18 16.42 -15.97
C ALA A 287 -11.69 15.10 -16.57
N ALA A 288 -11.32 13.96 -16.00
CA ALA A 288 -11.70 12.63 -16.48
C ALA A 288 -13.05 12.15 -15.95
N LEU A 289 -13.47 12.61 -14.77
CA LEU A 289 -14.69 12.16 -14.08
C LEU A 289 -15.81 13.22 -14.15
N GLY A 290 -17.00 12.85 -13.63
CA GLY A 290 -18.20 13.67 -13.66
C GLY A 290 -18.13 14.95 -12.81
N TRP A 291 -19.10 15.84 -13.01
CA TRP A 291 -19.05 17.22 -12.46
C TRP A 291 -18.93 17.29 -10.93
N ARG A 292 -19.61 16.41 -10.18
CA ARG A 292 -19.56 16.37 -8.71
C ARG A 292 -18.13 16.12 -8.21
N PHE A 293 -17.45 15.14 -8.82
CA PHE A 293 -16.06 14.83 -8.48
C PHE A 293 -15.10 15.94 -8.93
N ARG A 294 -15.39 16.58 -10.06
CA ARG A 294 -14.62 17.73 -10.52
C ARG A 294 -14.64 18.88 -9.52
N VAL A 295 -15.82 19.27 -9.03
CA VAL A 295 -15.93 20.32 -8.00
C VAL A 295 -15.22 19.92 -6.72
N TYR A 296 -15.42 18.69 -6.24
CA TYR A 296 -14.68 18.17 -5.08
C TYR A 296 -13.16 18.24 -5.26
N SER A 297 -12.66 17.85 -6.44
CA SER A 297 -11.22 17.91 -6.73
C SER A 297 -10.70 19.34 -6.83
N VAL A 298 -11.46 20.26 -7.45
CA VAL A 298 -11.07 21.68 -7.51
C VAL A 298 -10.99 22.29 -6.10
N LEU A 299 -11.99 22.01 -5.25
CA LEU A 299 -11.95 22.47 -3.85
C LEU A 299 -10.75 21.86 -3.09
N THR A 300 -10.49 20.57 -3.28
CA THR A 300 -9.33 19.89 -2.70
C THR A 300 -8.03 20.55 -3.17
N PHE A 301 -7.88 20.81 -4.47
CA PHE A 301 -6.73 21.48 -5.06
C PHE A 301 -6.49 22.86 -4.44
N LEU A 302 -7.54 23.68 -4.32
CA LEU A 302 -7.43 25.02 -3.70
C LEU A 302 -7.00 24.93 -2.24
N LEU A 303 -7.55 23.99 -1.47
CA LEU A 303 -7.13 23.79 -0.08
C LEU A 303 -5.68 23.32 0.03
N LEU A 304 -5.24 22.42 -0.85
CA LEU A 304 -3.84 21.97 -0.92
C LEU A 304 -2.90 23.15 -1.18
N LEU A 305 -3.24 24.03 -2.14
CA LEU A 305 -2.46 25.26 -2.38
C LEU A 305 -2.40 26.17 -1.15
N VAL A 306 -3.53 26.38 -0.46
CA VAL A 306 -3.59 27.22 0.75
C VAL A 306 -2.71 26.65 1.86
N PHE A 307 -2.89 25.38 2.23
CA PHE A 307 -2.14 24.78 3.34
C PHE A 307 -0.68 24.49 2.98
N GLY A 308 -0.39 24.21 1.71
CA GLY A 308 0.98 24.13 1.19
C GLY A 308 1.69 25.48 1.30
N PHE A 309 1.02 26.57 0.92
CA PHE A 309 1.55 27.92 1.08
C PHE A 309 1.79 28.30 2.55
N LEU A 310 0.86 27.97 3.45
CA LEU A 310 1.03 28.21 4.90
C LEU A 310 2.22 27.44 5.48
N THR A 311 2.42 26.19 5.06
CA THR A 311 3.59 25.38 5.42
C THR A 311 4.88 26.02 4.89
N PHE A 312 4.89 26.38 3.60
CA PHE A 312 6.03 27.03 2.95
C PHE A 312 6.41 28.34 3.64
N ARG A 313 5.43 29.14 4.07
CA ARG A 313 5.65 30.41 4.76
C ARG A 313 6.40 30.26 6.10
N GLU A 314 6.16 29.18 6.83
CA GLU A 314 6.84 28.88 8.11
C GLU A 314 8.14 28.07 7.93
N SER A 315 8.39 27.51 6.74
CA SER A 315 9.57 26.66 6.49
C SER A 315 10.93 27.36 6.67
N PRO A 316 11.13 28.68 6.38
CA PRO A 316 12.41 29.34 6.64
C PRO A 316 12.76 29.44 8.13
N GLN A 317 11.74 29.51 9.01
CA GLN A 317 11.95 29.52 10.45
C GLN A 317 12.42 28.14 10.93
N LEU A 318 11.91 27.05 10.35
CA LEU A 318 12.40 25.69 10.66
C LEU A 318 13.90 25.57 10.41
N ALA A 319 14.39 26.05 9.27
CA ALA A 319 15.82 25.99 8.92
C ALA A 319 16.72 26.79 9.89
N ARG A 320 16.15 27.77 10.59
CA ARG A 320 16.82 28.62 11.58
C ARG A 320 16.57 28.18 13.02
N ASN A 321 15.90 27.04 13.23
CA ASN A 321 15.41 26.59 14.54
C ASN A 321 14.57 27.67 15.26
N GLY A 322 13.84 28.48 14.48
CA GLY A 322 12.94 29.52 14.96
C GLY A 322 11.53 28.99 15.27
N ALA A 323 10.67 29.88 15.74
CA ALA A 323 9.28 29.53 16.06
C ALA A 323 8.48 29.19 14.79
N THR A 324 7.88 28.01 14.79
CA THR A 324 6.98 27.51 13.74
C THR A 324 5.70 27.02 14.42
N PRO A 325 4.81 27.91 14.89
CA PRO A 325 3.74 27.52 15.80
C PRO A 325 2.72 26.54 15.18
N MET A 326 2.54 26.57 13.86
CA MET A 326 1.47 25.83 13.18
C MET A 326 1.93 25.04 11.96
N ILE A 327 3.22 25.09 11.59
CA ILE A 327 3.77 24.39 10.42
C ILE A 327 3.34 22.92 10.34
N GLY A 328 3.33 22.22 11.48
CA GLY A 328 2.96 20.81 11.58
C GLY A 328 1.47 20.57 11.36
N VAL A 329 0.62 21.53 11.75
CA VAL A 329 -0.83 21.48 11.48
C VAL A 329 -1.09 21.69 9.99
N TRP A 330 -0.46 22.69 9.37
CA TRP A 330 -0.65 23.00 7.95
C TRP A 330 -0.23 21.84 7.05
N GLU A 331 0.95 21.26 7.31
CA GLU A 331 1.45 20.12 6.56
C GLU A 331 0.51 18.91 6.69
N ARG A 332 0.02 18.62 7.89
CA ARG A 332 -0.92 17.53 8.12
C ARG A 332 -2.22 17.73 7.38
N ILE A 333 -2.82 18.91 7.46
CA ILE A 333 -4.06 19.19 6.72
C ILE A 333 -3.83 18.96 5.23
N ASN A 334 -2.71 19.44 4.68
CA ASN A 334 -2.35 19.20 3.28
C ASN A 334 -2.27 17.70 2.95
N ILE A 335 -1.50 16.92 3.73
CA ILE A 335 -1.37 15.47 3.51
C ILE A 335 -2.72 14.76 3.64
N PHE A 336 -3.51 15.05 4.69
CA PHE A 336 -4.80 14.38 4.91
C PHE A 336 -5.83 14.72 3.82
N LEU A 337 -5.79 15.92 3.23
CA LEU A 337 -6.59 16.25 2.06
C LEU A 337 -6.23 15.34 0.87
N PHE A 338 -4.95 15.12 0.61
CA PHE A 338 -4.48 14.23 -0.44
C PHE A 338 -4.86 12.76 -0.17
N LEU A 339 -4.65 12.25 1.05
CA LEU A 339 -5.02 10.88 1.43
C LEU A 339 -6.54 10.65 1.31
N THR A 340 -7.34 11.63 1.71
CA THR A 340 -8.80 11.58 1.56
C THR A 340 -9.19 11.54 0.09
N TRP A 341 -8.57 12.39 -0.73
CA TRP A 341 -8.82 12.42 -2.17
C TRP A 341 -8.47 11.09 -2.85
N MET A 342 -7.33 10.48 -2.51
CA MET A 342 -6.96 9.14 -3.01
C MET A 342 -7.99 8.08 -2.61
N SER A 343 -8.46 8.12 -1.36
CA SER A 343 -9.48 7.20 -0.85
C SER A 343 -10.81 7.37 -1.60
N VAL A 344 -11.24 8.61 -1.84
CA VAL A 344 -12.47 8.91 -2.62
C VAL A 344 -12.32 8.43 -4.07
N LEU A 345 -11.18 8.67 -4.71
CA LEU A 345 -10.90 8.16 -6.06
C LEU A 345 -10.97 6.62 -6.09
N ALA A 346 -10.34 5.95 -5.14
CA ALA A 346 -10.40 4.50 -5.01
C ALA A 346 -11.84 3.98 -4.88
N VAL A 347 -12.68 4.61 -4.04
CA VAL A 347 -14.10 4.25 -3.89
C VAL A 347 -14.87 4.43 -5.20
N ILE A 348 -14.67 5.52 -5.93
CA ILE A 348 -15.35 5.77 -7.21
C ILE A 348 -14.95 4.71 -8.24
N MET A 349 -13.65 4.41 -8.35
CA MET A 349 -13.15 3.38 -9.26
C MET A 349 -13.69 1.99 -8.90
N LEU A 350 -13.75 1.65 -7.60
CA LEU A 350 -14.33 0.39 -7.12
C LEU A 350 -15.81 0.25 -7.46
N ARG A 351 -16.58 1.35 -7.44
CA ARG A 351 -18.00 1.36 -7.86
C ARG A 351 -18.14 1.12 -9.36
N GLY A 352 -17.34 1.79 -10.19
CA GLY A 352 -17.33 1.58 -11.65
C GLY A 352 -16.98 0.14 -12.06
N VAL A 353 -16.12 -0.54 -11.31
CA VAL A 353 -15.85 -1.97 -11.53
C VAL A 353 -17.08 -2.85 -11.22
N ARG A 354 -17.92 -2.50 -10.24
CA ARG A 354 -19.15 -3.27 -9.96
C ARG A 354 -20.17 -3.13 -11.09
N GLU A 355 -20.31 -1.90 -11.60
CA GLU A 355 -21.26 -1.57 -12.67
C GLU A 355 -20.90 -2.17 -14.02
N THR A 356 -19.64 -2.54 -14.27
CA THR A 356 -19.23 -3.24 -15.50
C THR A 356 -19.38 -4.77 -15.40
N VAL A 357 -19.38 -5.33 -14.19
CA VAL A 357 -19.51 -6.78 -13.95
C VAL A 357 -20.99 -7.22 -13.91
N GLN A 358 -21.89 -6.39 -13.39
CA GLN A 358 -23.33 -6.70 -13.30
C GLN A 358 -24.09 -6.85 -14.64
N PRO A 359 -23.83 -6.03 -15.69
CA PRO A 359 -24.54 -6.12 -16.97
C PRO A 359 -24.36 -7.49 -17.64
N HIS A 360 -23.16 -8.08 -17.51
CA HIS A 360 -22.85 -9.40 -18.08
C HIS A 360 -23.59 -10.56 -17.40
N LEU A 361 -24.05 -10.40 -16.14
CA LEU A 361 -24.84 -11.41 -15.44
C LEU A 361 -26.34 -11.32 -15.75
N GLN A 362 -26.82 -10.17 -16.22
CA GLN A 362 -28.23 -9.98 -16.62
C GLN A 362 -28.46 -10.28 -18.11
N ALA A 363 -27.45 -10.10 -18.97
CA ALA A 363 -27.56 -10.41 -20.41
C ALA A 363 -27.67 -11.92 -20.74
N GLY A 364 -27.52 -12.81 -19.75
CA GLY A 364 -27.75 -14.26 -19.88
C GLY A 364 -29.19 -14.72 -19.65
N ARG A 365 -30.13 -13.81 -19.31
CA ARG A 365 -31.56 -14.13 -19.29
C ARG A 365 -32.17 -13.71 -20.62
N LEU A 366 -32.30 -14.66 -21.54
CA LEU A 366 -33.15 -14.51 -22.71
C LEU A 366 -34.55 -14.05 -22.25
N PRO A 367 -35.19 -13.10 -22.94
CA PRO A 367 -36.61 -12.86 -22.71
C PRO A 367 -37.36 -14.14 -23.10
N VAL A 368 -38.04 -14.74 -22.12
CA VAL A 368 -39.07 -15.73 -22.39
C VAL A 368 -40.13 -15.01 -23.21
N SER A 369 -40.15 -15.27 -24.51
CA SER A 369 -41.25 -14.86 -25.38
C SER A 369 -42.50 -15.59 -24.90
N GLY A 370 -43.32 -14.89 -24.12
CA GLY A 370 -44.68 -15.31 -23.82
C GLY A 370 -45.50 -15.21 -25.10
N ALA A 371 -45.58 -16.31 -25.84
CA ALA A 371 -46.67 -16.55 -26.76
C ALA A 371 -47.84 -17.11 -25.94
N ARG A 372 -48.86 -16.28 -25.70
CA ARG A 372 -50.29 -16.58 -25.80
C ARG A 372 -51.10 -15.33 -25.52
#